data_AF-A0A212CB51-F1
#
_entry.id   AF-A0A212CB51-F1
#
_cell.length_a   1.000
_cell.length_b   1.000
_cell.length_c   1.000
_cell.angle_alpha   90.00
_cell.angle_beta   90.00
_cell.angle_gamma   90.00
#
_symmetry.space_group_name_H-M   'P 1'
#
loop_
_entity.id
_entity.type
_entity.pdbx_description
1 polymer ?
#
loop_
_entity_poly.entity_id
_entity_poly.type
_entity_poly.pdbx_seq_one_letter_code
_entity_poly.pdbx_strand_id
1 'polypeptide(L)'
;MDLTAPPGSYQERIALAAREPAAFWGPLARDALVWDTPYHTVSDCDFRSGRISWFLGGQLNVSVNCLDQHVQKSPESIALIWERDEPGTEVKITYSAGWCQFPGASCPPGRGHGES
;
A
#
# COMPACT_ATOMS: atom_id res chain seq x y z
N MET A 1 -10.45 -10.50 0.77
CA MET A 1 -10.46 -9.25 0.00
C MET A 1 -9.88 -9.60 -1.35
N ASP A 2 -10.75 -9.75 -2.34
CA ASP A 2 -10.42 -10.33 -3.64
C ASP A 2 -9.88 -9.21 -4.52
N LEU A 3 -8.56 -9.15 -4.71
CA LEU A 3 -7.95 -8.25 -5.68
C LEU A 3 -8.40 -8.73 -7.06
N THR A 4 -9.51 -8.17 -7.55
CA THR A 4 -10.13 -8.66 -8.78
C THR A 4 -9.32 -8.15 -9.96
N ALA A 5 -8.26 -8.88 -10.29
CA ALA A 5 -7.54 -8.67 -11.54
C ALA A 5 -8.53 -8.80 -12.70
N PRO A 6 -8.40 -7.98 -13.77
CA PRO A 6 -9.26 -8.09 -14.93
C PRO A 6 -9.31 -9.55 -15.43
N PRO A 7 -10.52 -10.08 -15.72
CA PRO A 7 -10.65 -11.45 -16.20
C PRO A 7 -9.91 -11.63 -17.53
N GLY A 8 -9.50 -12.87 -17.82
CA GLY A 8 -8.76 -13.21 -19.04
C GLY A 8 -7.39 -13.81 -18.78
N SER A 9 -6.81 -14.36 -19.83
CA SER A 9 -5.46 -14.90 -19.88
C SER A 9 -4.42 -13.80 -19.69
N TYR A 10 -3.18 -14.19 -19.37
CA TYR A 10 -2.07 -13.27 -19.21
C TYR A 10 -1.85 -12.37 -20.44
N GLN A 11 -1.97 -12.94 -21.65
CA GLN A 11 -1.79 -12.20 -22.90
C GLN A 11 -2.90 -11.15 -23.11
N GLU A 12 -4.14 -11.48 -22.76
CA GLU A 12 -5.27 -10.55 -22.85
C GLU A 12 -5.11 -9.37 -21.88
N ARG A 13 -4.59 -9.62 -20.67
CA ARG A 13 -4.28 -8.56 -19.69
C ARG A 13 -3.20 -7.61 -20.20
N ILE A 14 -2.14 -8.13 -20.82
CA ILE A 14 -1.11 -7.30 -21.45
C ILE A 14 -1.72 -6.45 -22.57
N ALA A 15 -2.52 -7.06 -23.44
CA ALA A 15 -3.16 -6.34 -24.54
C ALA A 15 -4.09 -5.24 -24.02
N LEU A 16 -4.85 -5.50 -22.95
CA LEU A 16 -5.75 -4.53 -22.33
C LEU A 16 -4.97 -3.38 -21.67
N ALA A 17 -3.91 -3.69 -20.92
CA ALA A 17 -3.07 -2.67 -20.28
C ALA A 17 -2.38 -1.75 -21.31
N ALA A 18 -2.01 -2.27 -22.47
CA ALA A 18 -1.40 -1.51 -23.55
C ALA A 18 -2.40 -0.66 -24.34
N ARG A 19 -3.59 -1.19 -24.61
CA ARG A 19 -4.61 -0.50 -25.43
C ARG A 19 -5.41 0.52 -24.62
N GLU A 20 -5.78 0.17 -23.39
CA GLU A 20 -6.67 0.95 -22.53
C GLU A 20 -6.15 1.01 -21.09
N PRO A 21 -5.04 1.74 -20.85
CA PRO A 21 -4.39 1.79 -19.53
C PRO A 21 -5.34 2.33 -18.45
N ALA A 22 -6.20 3.28 -18.77
CA ALA A 22 -7.15 3.84 -17.80
C ALA A 22 -8.20 2.81 -17.34
N ALA A 23 -8.69 1.98 -18.26
CA ALA A 23 -9.67 0.93 -17.96
C ALA A 23 -9.03 -0.24 -17.18
N PHE A 24 -7.75 -0.50 -17.41
CA PHE A 24 -7.00 -1.52 -16.68
C PHE A 24 -6.59 -1.06 -15.27
N TRP A 25 -5.86 0.06 -15.17
CA TRP A 25 -5.27 0.53 -13.91
C TRP A 25 -6.25 1.22 -12.99
N GLY A 26 -7.32 1.83 -13.51
CA GLY A 26 -8.30 2.53 -12.69
C GLY A 26 -8.96 1.64 -11.64
N PRO A 27 -9.71 0.60 -12.04
CA PRO A 27 -10.33 -0.34 -11.09
C PRO A 27 -9.31 -0.96 -10.13
N LEU A 28 -8.16 -1.42 -10.65
CA LEU A 28 -7.09 -1.99 -9.83
C LEU A 28 -6.62 -1.02 -8.74
N ALA A 29 -6.37 0.25 -9.07
CA ALA A 29 -5.93 1.23 -8.10
C ALA A 29 -6.99 1.57 -7.06
N ARG A 30 -8.28 1.53 -7.43
CA ARG A 30 -9.40 1.74 -6.49
C ARG A 30 -9.55 0.58 -5.51
N ASP A 31 -9.32 -0.64 -5.97
CA ASP A 31 -9.52 -1.84 -5.15
C ASP A 31 -8.29 -2.17 -4.28
N ALA A 32 -7.08 -1.87 -4.79
CA ALA A 32 -5.83 -2.22 -4.13
C ALA A 32 -5.34 -1.18 -3.12
N LEU A 33 -5.71 0.10 -3.30
CA LEU A 33 -5.21 1.21 -2.48
C LEU A 33 -6.35 1.91 -1.74
N VAL A 34 -6.07 2.36 -0.52
CA VAL A 34 -6.90 3.26 0.26
C VAL A 34 -6.58 4.69 -0.16
N TRP A 35 -7.57 5.36 -0.72
CA TRP A 35 -7.50 6.77 -1.13
C TRP A 35 -8.20 7.64 -0.11
N ASP A 36 -7.52 8.68 0.36
CA ASP A 36 -8.13 9.71 1.20
C ASP A 36 -9.05 10.61 0.35
N THR A 37 -8.60 10.92 -0.86
CA THR A 37 -9.40 11.60 -1.89
C THR A 37 -9.36 10.78 -3.18
N PRO A 38 -10.50 10.38 -3.76
CA PRO A 38 -10.52 9.62 -4.99
C PRO A 38 -9.96 10.44 -6.15
N TYR A 39 -9.11 9.82 -6.97
CA TYR A 39 -8.63 10.44 -8.20
C TYR A 39 -9.75 10.55 -9.24
N HIS A 40 -9.67 11.54 -10.11
CA HIS A 40 -10.60 11.71 -11.23
C HIS A 40 -9.99 11.28 -12.57
N THR A 41 -8.65 11.33 -12.71
CA THR A 41 -7.95 10.98 -13.96
C THR A 41 -6.90 9.90 -13.69
N VAL A 42 -6.98 8.76 -14.38
CA VAL A 42 -6.06 7.63 -14.15
C VAL A 42 -4.66 7.90 -14.69
N SER A 43 -4.54 8.49 -15.88
CA SER A 43 -3.25 8.79 -16.50
C SER A 43 -3.36 10.00 -17.44
N ASP A 44 -2.43 10.94 -17.32
CA ASP A 44 -2.16 12.00 -18.28
C ASP A 44 -0.66 11.91 -18.65
N CYS A 45 -0.39 11.27 -19.77
CA CYS A 45 0.96 10.96 -20.24
C CYS A 45 1.18 11.57 -21.62
N ASP A 46 2.12 12.50 -21.71
CA ASP A 46 2.65 13.03 -22.95
C ASP A 46 4.15 12.77 -23.02
N PHE A 47 4.51 11.75 -23.80
CA PHE A 47 5.91 11.36 -24.04
C PHE A 47 6.71 12.40 -24.81
N ARG A 48 6.05 13.32 -25.55
CA ARG A 48 6.76 14.37 -26.30
C ARG A 48 7.21 15.50 -25.38
N SER A 49 6.41 15.83 -24.38
CA SER A 49 6.77 16.84 -23.36
C SER A 49 7.40 16.25 -22.10
N GLY A 50 7.48 14.91 -21.98
CA GLY A 50 8.00 14.23 -20.80
C GLY A 50 7.08 14.31 -19.58
N ARG A 51 5.82 14.70 -19.77
CA ARG A 51 4.83 14.78 -18.70
C ARG A 51 4.21 13.41 -18.49
N ILE A 52 4.46 12.79 -17.35
CA ILE A 52 3.85 11.51 -16.97
C ILE A 52 3.19 11.73 -15.63
N SER A 53 1.86 11.64 -15.58
CA SER A 53 1.09 11.82 -14.36
C SER A 53 0.06 10.71 -14.24
N TRP A 54 0.00 10.09 -13.06
CA TRP A 54 -0.91 8.99 -12.75
C TRP A 54 -1.80 9.38 -11.57
N PHE A 55 -3.07 8.97 -11.63
CA PHE A 55 -4.08 9.19 -10.59
C PHE A 55 -4.22 10.65 -10.15
N LEU A 56 -4.35 11.57 -11.11
CA LEU A 56 -4.47 13.00 -10.82
C LEU A 56 -5.73 13.31 -9.99
N GLY A 57 -5.56 14.23 -9.06
CA GLY A 57 -6.56 14.61 -8.06
C GLY A 57 -6.68 13.62 -6.91
N GLY A 58 -6.02 12.45 -6.99
CA GLY A 58 -5.99 11.48 -5.92
C GLY A 58 -5.02 11.89 -4.81
N GLN A 59 -5.45 11.71 -3.57
CA GLN A 59 -4.58 11.82 -2.39
C GLN A 59 -4.63 10.50 -1.63
N LEU A 60 -3.47 10.02 -1.23
CA LEU A 60 -3.33 8.82 -0.42
C LEU A 60 -2.16 8.99 0.54
N ASN A 61 -2.25 8.31 1.68
CA ASN A 61 -1.15 8.17 2.61
C ASN A 61 -0.51 6.79 2.49
N VAL A 62 0.81 6.75 2.26
CA VAL A 62 1.57 5.50 2.11
C VAL A 62 1.58 4.68 3.41
N SER A 63 1.70 5.33 4.57
CA SER A 63 1.67 4.66 5.86
C SER A 63 0.32 3.99 6.10
N VAL A 64 -0.79 4.65 5.73
CA VAL A 64 -2.13 4.06 5.85
C VAL A 64 -2.29 2.80 5.02
N ASN A 65 -1.77 2.83 3.78
CA ASN A 65 -1.85 1.69 2.87
C ASN A 65 -0.98 0.51 3.32
N CYS A 66 0.22 0.77 3.85
CA CYS A 66 1.18 -0.27 4.19
C CYS A 66 1.09 -0.77 5.65
N LEU A 67 0.67 0.08 6.59
CA LEU A 67 0.66 -0.21 8.02
C LEU A 67 -0.79 -0.26 8.55
N ASP A 68 -1.54 0.84 8.51
CA ASP A 68 -2.86 0.93 9.16
C ASP A 68 -3.84 -0.13 8.66
N GLN A 69 -3.91 -0.36 7.34
CA GLN A 69 -4.78 -1.39 6.77
C GLN A 69 -4.46 -2.79 7.32
N HIS A 70 -3.18 -3.08 7.54
CA HIS A 70 -2.71 -4.37 8.06
C HIS A 70 -2.85 -4.46 9.57
N VAL A 71 -2.65 -3.35 10.30
CA VAL A 71 -2.94 -3.24 11.73
C VAL A 71 -4.42 -3.51 12.02
N GLN A 72 -5.33 -2.97 11.20
CA GLN A 72 -6.78 -3.17 11.40
C GLN A 72 -7.23 -4.60 11.07
N LYS A 73 -6.64 -5.24 10.06
CA LYS A 73 -7.04 -6.59 9.63
C LYS A 73 -6.38 -7.71 10.44
N SER A 74 -5.08 -7.57 10.72
CA SER A 74 -4.25 -8.59 11.34
C SER A 74 -3.12 -7.95 12.18
N PRO A 75 -3.43 -7.35 13.33
CA PRO A 75 -2.46 -6.60 14.14
C PRO A 75 -1.29 -7.46 14.65
N GLU A 76 -1.51 -8.76 14.83
CA GLU A 76 -0.53 -9.73 15.32
C GLU A 76 0.34 -10.34 14.20
N SER A 77 0.08 -10.03 12.94
CA SER A 77 0.94 -10.49 11.84
C SER A 77 2.30 -9.80 11.90
N ILE A 78 3.35 -10.57 11.58
CA ILE A 78 4.72 -10.07 11.51
C ILE A 78 4.83 -9.14 10.30
N ALA A 79 5.17 -7.87 10.56
CA ALA A 79 5.38 -6.85 9.54
C ALA A 79 6.83 -6.83 9.06
N LEU A 80 7.78 -7.03 9.98
CA LEU A 80 9.21 -7.01 9.69
C LEU A 80 9.92 -8.12 10.46
N ILE A 81 10.73 -8.89 9.75
CA ILE A 81 11.70 -9.81 10.34
C ILE A 81 13.05 -9.14 10.16
N TRP A 82 13.64 -8.69 11.26
CA TRP A 82 14.98 -8.09 11.26
C TRP A 82 15.99 -9.14 11.73
N GLU A 83 16.81 -9.63 10.81
CA GLU A 83 17.98 -10.45 11.13
C GLU A 83 19.14 -9.53 11.53
N ARG A 84 19.63 -9.67 12.77
CA ARG A 84 20.83 -8.95 13.21
C ARG A 84 22.09 -9.62 12.64
N ASP A 85 23.20 -8.87 12.65
CA ASP A 85 24.51 -9.35 12.18
C ASP A 85 25.01 -10.62 12.88
N GLU A 86 24.51 -10.92 14.08
CA GLU A 86 24.79 -12.17 14.79
C GLU A 86 23.83 -13.30 14.37
N PRO A 87 24.34 -14.42 13.82
CA PRO A 87 23.52 -15.55 13.39
C PRO A 87 22.60 -16.05 14.52
N GLY A 88 21.30 -16.13 14.24
CA GLY A 88 20.30 -16.63 15.19
C GLY A 88 19.59 -15.56 16.03
N THR A 89 19.90 -14.28 15.82
CA THR A 89 19.24 -13.17 16.53
C THR A 89 18.24 -12.46 15.62
N GLU A 90 17.12 -13.13 15.32
CA GLU A 90 16.00 -12.53 14.57
C GLU A 90 15.06 -11.76 15.51
N VAL A 91 14.72 -10.52 15.14
CA VAL A 91 13.69 -9.71 15.79
C VAL A 91 12.47 -9.67 14.90
N LYS A 92 11.35 -10.22 15.37
CA LYS A 92 10.06 -10.20 14.68
C LYS A 92 9.24 -9.04 15.21
N ILE A 93 8.97 -8.06 14.37
CA ILE A 93 8.14 -6.89 14.68
C ILE A 93 6.77 -7.09 14.04
N THR A 94 5.72 -7.08 14.86
CA THR A 94 4.34 -7.15 14.40
C THR A 94 3.85 -5.79 13.89
N TYR A 95 2.78 -5.77 13.09
CA TYR A 95 2.19 -4.53 12.57
C TYR A 95 1.79 -3.56 13.69
N SER A 96 1.23 -4.06 14.80
CA SER A 96 0.86 -3.24 15.96
C SER A 96 2.08 -2.58 16.65
N ALA A 97 3.17 -3.33 16.79
CA ALA A 97 4.40 -2.85 17.40
C ALA A 97 5.12 -1.83 16.50
N GLY A 98 5.19 -2.08 15.18
CA GLY A 98 5.78 -1.15 14.22
C GLY A 98 5.00 0.16 14.10
N TRP A 99 3.66 0.11 14.21
CA TRP A 99 2.80 1.29 14.15
C TRP A 99 3.06 2.28 15.30
N CYS A 100 3.15 1.80 16.55
CA CYS A 100 3.41 2.72 17.68
C CYS A 100 4.82 3.34 17.68
N GLN A 101 5.75 2.83 16.85
CA GLN A 101 7.06 3.46 16.65
C GLN A 101 7.06 4.52 15.54
N PHE A 102 5.98 4.63 14.75
CA PHE A 102 5.93 5.54 13.62
C PHE A 102 5.57 6.98 14.04
N PRO A 103 6.33 8.02 13.62
CA PRO A 103 6.00 9.41 13.95
C PRO A 103 4.63 9.81 13.39
N GLY A 104 3.74 10.32 14.25
CA GLY A 104 2.39 10.73 13.87
C GLY A 104 1.30 9.65 14.02
N ALA A 105 1.66 8.43 14.42
CA ALA A 105 0.72 7.39 14.78
C ALA A 105 0.06 7.69 16.14
N SER A 106 -1.28 7.74 16.19
CA SER A 106 -2.00 7.73 17.47
C SER A 106 -2.00 6.30 18.01
N CYS A 107 -1.02 5.95 18.84
CA CYS A 107 -0.99 4.68 19.55
C CYS A 107 -2.22 4.63 20.49
N PRO A 108 -3.08 3.59 20.45
CA PRO A 108 -4.21 3.48 21.36
C PRO A 108 -3.69 3.46 22.81
N PRO A 109 -4.30 4.22 23.74
CA PRO A 109 -3.84 4.27 25.12
C PRO A 109 -4.06 2.90 25.77
N GLY A 110 -3.00 2.10 25.88
CA GLY A 110 -3.15 0.75 26.42
C GLY A 110 -1.98 -0.20 26.22
N ARG A 111 -0.75 0.21 26.58
CA ARG A 111 0.24 -0.67 27.21
C ARG A 111 1.45 0.16 27.62
N GLY A 112 1.40 0.68 28.85
CA GLY A 112 2.60 1.20 29.49
C GLY A 112 3.58 0.05 29.68
N HIS A 113 4.66 0.05 28.91
CA HIS A 113 5.90 -0.53 29.36
C HIS A 113 6.81 0.62 29.74
N GLY A 114 7.14 0.68 31.04
CA GLY A 114 7.96 1.74 31.62
C GLY A 114 9.26 1.87 30.86
N GLU A 115 9.53 3.11 30.43
CA GLU A 115 10.84 3.52 29.96
C GLU A 115 11.81 3.58 31.15
N SER A 116 12.99 3.02 30.94
CA SER A 116 14.22 3.37 31.64
C SER A 116 15.21 3.93 30.62
#